data_AF-A0A6P0PFV0-F1
#
_entry.id   AF-A0A6P0PFV0-F1
#
_cell.length_a   1.000
_cell.length_b   1.000
_cell.length_c   1.000
_cell.angle_alpha   90.00
_cell.angle_beta   90.00
_cell.angle_gamma   90.00
#
_symmetry.space_group_name_H-M   'P 1'
#
loop_
_entity.id
_entity.type
_entity.pdbx_description
1 polymer ?
#
loop_
_entity_poly.entity_id
_entity_poly.type
_entity_poly.pdbx_seq_one_letter_code
_entity_poly.pdbx_strand_id
1 'polypeptide(L)'
;MVDEWDAQEDLKPLEIKCTSTDCQNNLHCFLQDKRKKNVNQPFGSCRECGADLVDWERVHKRDLSDVQNTFQALKYEKIRHHYWHLEIDQKAINHARRKGKIKLREAVVQRISKSVGSAKNYNEGRQTPKENSGNSIYYAQHATACCCRKCIEYWHEIPQGRDLSVTEIEYLTNLVMLYIEERLPKLTENGEKVPPIKNKNPRSSSNN
;
A
#
# COMPACT_ATOMS: atom_id res chain seq x y z
N MET A 1 -25.21 -24.20 13.90
CA MET A 1 -23.89 -24.81 13.64
C MET A 1 -22.94 -23.64 13.52
N VAL A 2 -22.06 -23.52 14.51
CA VAL A 2 -21.12 -22.41 14.65
C VAL A 2 -19.97 -22.61 13.67
N ASP A 3 -19.74 -21.62 12.82
CA ASP A 3 -18.63 -21.58 11.88
C ASP A 3 -17.30 -21.44 12.66
N GLU A 4 -16.56 -22.54 12.76
CA GLU A 4 -15.16 -22.55 13.20
C GLU A 4 -14.28 -21.92 12.11
N TRP A 5 -14.02 -20.62 12.25
CA TRP A 5 -13.06 -19.87 11.45
C TRP A 5 -11.94 -19.28 12.31
N ASP A 6 -11.43 -20.08 13.24
CA ASP A 6 -10.20 -19.79 13.97
C ASP A 6 -9.05 -20.67 13.46
N ALA A 7 -8.57 -20.35 12.25
CA ALA A 7 -7.24 -20.74 11.81
C ALA A 7 -6.37 -19.49 11.78
N GLN A 8 -5.84 -19.15 12.95
CA GLN A 8 -4.79 -18.15 13.11
C GLN A 8 -3.49 -18.79 12.60
N GLU A 9 -3.34 -18.88 11.27
CA GLU A 9 -2.06 -19.24 10.66
C GLU A 9 -1.05 -18.17 11.06
N ASP A 10 -0.03 -18.58 11.80
CA ASP A 10 1.09 -17.74 12.20
C ASP A 10 1.78 -17.17 10.95
N LEU A 11 1.37 -15.94 10.63
CA LEU A 11 1.89 -15.13 9.54
C LEU A 11 3.40 -14.95 9.74
N LYS A 12 4.21 -15.64 8.91
CA LYS A 12 5.66 -15.44 8.89
C LYS A 12 5.97 -13.94 8.72
N PRO A 13 6.82 -13.34 9.57
CA PRO A 13 7.21 -11.95 9.43
C PRO A 13 7.78 -11.70 8.04
N LEU A 14 7.31 -10.66 7.37
CA LEU A 14 7.89 -10.21 6.10
C LEU A 14 9.38 -9.91 6.29
N GLU A 15 10.19 -10.28 5.31
CA GLU A 15 11.64 -10.06 5.34
C GLU A 15 11.99 -8.55 5.37
N ILE A 16 11.08 -7.70 4.88
CA ILE A 16 11.27 -6.26 4.78
C ILE A 16 10.46 -5.46 5.81
N LYS A 17 11.13 -4.51 6.47
CA LYS A 17 10.56 -3.64 7.50
C LYS A 17 10.35 -2.23 6.96
N CYS A 18 9.43 -1.46 7.55
CA CYS A 18 9.27 -0.03 7.23
C CYS A 18 10.52 0.81 7.50
N THR A 19 11.50 0.28 8.25
CA THR A 19 12.76 0.94 8.56
C THR A 19 13.93 0.42 7.73
N SER A 20 13.68 -0.49 6.78
CA SER A 20 14.72 -1.06 5.93
C SER A 20 15.24 -0.03 4.94
N THR A 21 16.53 -0.13 4.63
CA THR A 21 17.32 0.77 3.79
C THR A 21 18.25 -0.06 2.89
N ASP A 22 18.63 0.51 1.76
CA ASP A 22 19.63 0.01 0.81
C ASP A 22 20.16 1.21 0.03
N CYS A 23 20.86 2.08 0.76
CA CYS A 23 21.26 3.39 0.27
C CYS A 23 22.22 3.31 -0.93
N GLN A 24 22.96 2.21 -1.07
CA GLN A 24 23.85 1.96 -2.21
C GLN A 24 23.08 1.85 -3.53
N ASN A 25 21.85 1.32 -3.49
CA ASN A 25 20.96 1.20 -4.64
C ASN A 25 19.94 2.35 -4.71
N ASN A 26 20.22 3.48 -4.05
CA ASN A 26 19.33 4.64 -3.97
C ASN A 26 17.94 4.34 -3.36
N LEU A 27 17.89 3.37 -2.44
CA LEU A 27 16.69 3.00 -1.69
C LEU A 27 16.85 3.35 -0.21
N HIS A 28 16.03 4.28 0.26
CA HIS A 28 16.21 4.97 1.53
C HIS A 28 15.07 4.65 2.51
N CYS A 29 15.14 5.24 3.71
CA CYS A 29 14.05 5.24 4.68
C CYS A 29 13.97 6.62 5.31
N PHE A 30 12.83 7.27 5.12
CA PHE A 30 12.63 8.64 5.58
C PHE A 30 11.89 8.73 6.92
N LEU A 31 11.39 7.59 7.41
CA LEU A 31 10.80 7.48 8.75
C LEU A 31 11.87 7.69 9.84
N GLN A 32 11.71 8.75 10.62
CA GLN A 32 12.61 9.12 11.71
C GLN A 32 12.28 8.38 13.02
N ASP A 33 13.29 8.22 13.89
CA ASP A 33 13.09 7.68 15.24
C ASP A 33 12.74 8.80 16.22
N LYS A 34 11.45 8.94 16.55
CA LYS A 34 10.94 9.92 17.53
C LYS A 34 11.61 9.81 18.92
N ARG A 35 12.29 8.69 19.25
CA ARG A 35 12.98 8.52 20.54
C ARG A 35 14.35 9.22 20.60
N LYS A 36 14.90 9.67 19.47
CA LYS A 36 16.11 10.49 19.47
C LYS A 36 15.75 11.92 19.86
N LYS A 37 16.43 12.46 20.88
CA LYS A 37 16.15 13.77 21.52
C LYS A 37 16.12 14.99 20.56
N ASN A 38 16.58 14.85 19.31
CA ASN A 38 16.73 15.94 18.35
C ASN A 38 15.80 15.83 17.12
N VAL A 39 14.83 14.91 17.14
CA VAL A 39 13.90 14.70 16.01
C VAL A 39 12.54 15.28 16.38
N ASN A 40 12.20 16.43 15.80
CA ASN A 40 10.92 17.11 16.06
C ASN A 40 9.76 16.60 15.18
N GLN A 41 10.06 15.85 14.11
CA GLN A 41 9.07 15.41 13.12
C GLN A 41 9.32 13.94 12.73
N PRO A 42 8.28 13.16 12.36
CA PRO A 42 8.43 11.74 12.02
C PRO A 42 9.08 11.47 10.66
N PHE A 43 9.39 12.51 9.88
CA PHE A 43 9.93 12.45 8.52
C PHE A 43 11.19 13.31 8.39
N GLY A 44 11.91 13.17 7.28
CA GLY A 44 13.11 13.94 7.00
C GLY A 44 14.03 13.20 6.05
N SER A 45 15.33 13.54 6.11
CA SER A 45 16.36 12.86 5.33
C SER A 45 16.50 11.38 5.70
N CYS A 46 17.15 10.61 4.83
CA CYS A 46 17.35 9.18 5.04
C CYS A 46 17.98 8.90 6.40
N ARG A 47 17.35 8.03 7.19
CA ARG A 47 17.78 7.72 8.57
C ARG A 47 19.16 7.05 8.70
N GLU A 48 19.71 6.54 7.59
CA GLU A 48 21.00 5.85 7.56
C GLU A 48 22.10 6.71 6.93
N CYS A 49 21.91 7.16 5.68
CA CYS A 49 22.95 7.92 4.97
C CYS A 49 22.75 9.44 5.00
N GLY A 50 21.61 9.94 5.50
CA GLY A 50 21.31 11.37 5.54
C GLY A 50 20.89 11.99 4.20
N ALA A 51 20.68 11.21 3.14
CA ALA A 51 20.22 11.71 1.85
C ALA A 51 18.87 12.41 1.95
N ASP A 52 18.78 13.64 1.46
CA ASP A 52 17.57 14.45 1.46
C ASP A 52 17.00 14.55 0.04
N LEU A 53 16.13 13.59 -0.32
CA LEU A 53 15.64 13.40 -1.68
C LEU A 53 14.16 13.77 -1.85
N VAL A 54 13.48 14.13 -0.77
CA VAL A 54 12.04 14.38 -0.75
C VAL A 54 11.81 15.83 -0.39
N ASP A 55 11.17 16.56 -1.30
CA ASP A 55 10.63 17.89 -1.01
C ASP A 55 9.39 17.75 -0.13
N TRP A 56 9.60 17.70 1.18
CA TRP A 56 8.54 17.51 2.17
C TRP A 56 7.51 18.64 2.15
N GLU A 57 7.94 19.89 1.91
CA GLU A 57 7.02 21.02 1.83
C GLU A 57 6.03 20.82 0.67
N ARG A 58 6.53 20.38 -0.49
CA ARG A 58 5.70 20.10 -1.66
C ARG A 58 4.79 18.88 -1.45
N VAL A 59 5.31 17.80 -0.87
CA VAL A 59 4.51 16.59 -0.58
C VAL A 59 3.37 16.89 0.40
N HIS A 60 3.64 17.68 1.45
CA HIS A 60 2.66 17.95 2.51
C HIS A 60 1.57 18.96 2.14
N LYS A 61 1.73 19.69 1.02
CA LYS A 61 0.61 20.43 0.41
C LYS A 61 -0.54 19.51 0.02
N ARG A 62 -0.26 18.21 -0.22
CA ARG A 62 -1.25 17.19 -0.63
C ARG A 62 -2.11 17.67 -1.81
N ASP A 63 -1.48 18.42 -2.72
CA ASP A 63 -2.15 18.99 -3.88
C ASP A 63 -2.46 17.88 -4.89
N LEU A 64 -3.75 17.72 -5.21
CA LEU A 64 -4.22 16.73 -6.17
C LEU A 64 -3.68 16.98 -7.58
N SER A 65 -3.40 18.22 -7.94
CA SER A 65 -2.82 18.57 -9.25
C SER A 65 -1.34 18.18 -9.39
N ASP A 66 -0.67 17.94 -8.25
CA ASP A 66 0.75 17.60 -8.16
C ASP A 66 0.99 16.24 -7.48
N VAL A 67 -0.05 15.40 -7.41
CA VAL A 67 0.01 14.07 -6.77
C VAL A 67 1.12 13.19 -7.38
N GLN A 68 1.45 13.41 -8.66
CA GLN A 68 2.51 12.69 -9.37
C GLN A 68 3.90 12.91 -8.74
N ASN A 69 4.18 14.10 -8.20
CA ASN A 69 5.43 14.37 -7.50
C ASN A 69 5.57 13.49 -6.26
N THR A 70 4.53 13.43 -5.43
CA THR A 70 4.51 12.54 -4.24
C THR A 70 4.64 11.08 -4.66
N PHE A 71 3.93 10.69 -5.72
CA PHE A 71 3.93 9.33 -6.24
C PHE A 71 5.33 8.87 -6.71
N GLN A 72 6.12 9.74 -7.33
CA GLN A 72 7.52 9.42 -7.68
C GLN A 72 8.43 9.42 -6.45
N ALA A 73 8.28 10.37 -5.52
CA ALA A 73 9.10 10.45 -4.31
C ALA A 73 9.00 9.17 -3.45
N LEU A 74 7.81 8.58 -3.36
CA LEU A 74 7.57 7.31 -2.65
C LEU A 74 8.49 6.18 -3.13
N LYS A 75 8.86 6.15 -4.41
CA LYS A 75 9.70 5.08 -5.00
C LYS A 75 11.13 5.08 -4.46
N TYR A 76 11.61 6.18 -3.87
CA TYR A 76 12.92 6.23 -3.21
C TYR A 76 12.95 5.47 -1.89
N GLU A 77 11.81 5.12 -1.29
CA GLU A 77 11.81 4.41 -0.01
C GLU A 77 11.79 2.89 -0.22
N LYS A 78 12.74 2.18 0.39
CA LYS A 78 12.99 0.74 0.14
C LYS A 78 11.75 -0.13 0.32
N ILE A 79 11.00 0.08 1.41
CA ILE A 79 9.78 -0.68 1.67
C ILE A 79 8.75 -0.46 0.56
N ARG A 80 8.60 0.77 0.07
CA ARG A 80 7.66 1.13 -0.99
C ARG A 80 8.09 0.57 -2.32
N HIS A 81 9.38 0.71 -2.64
CA HIS A 81 10.00 0.12 -3.81
C HIS A 81 9.80 -1.39 -3.87
N HIS A 82 9.93 -2.10 -2.74
CA HIS A 82 9.65 -3.54 -2.68
C HIS A 82 8.22 -3.87 -3.10
N TYR A 83 7.20 -3.21 -2.53
CA TYR A 83 5.80 -3.42 -2.94
C TYR A 83 5.51 -2.96 -4.37
N TRP A 84 6.33 -2.06 -4.91
CA TRP A 84 6.28 -1.69 -6.31
C TRP A 84 6.71 -2.82 -7.25
N HIS A 85 7.71 -3.59 -6.84
CA HIS A 85 8.30 -4.65 -7.66
C HIS A 85 7.79 -6.05 -7.31
N LEU A 86 7.06 -6.18 -6.21
CA LEU A 86 6.40 -7.43 -5.83
C LEU A 86 5.42 -7.87 -6.92
N GLU A 87 5.46 -9.15 -7.28
CA GLU A 87 4.54 -9.74 -8.24
C GLU A 87 3.11 -9.68 -7.69
N ILE A 88 2.19 -9.15 -8.50
CA ILE A 88 0.78 -9.11 -8.13
C ILE A 88 0.18 -10.47 -8.48
N ASP A 89 -0.33 -11.17 -7.47
CA ASP A 89 -0.91 -12.50 -7.67
C ASP A 89 -2.05 -12.50 -8.70
N GLN A 90 -2.19 -13.60 -9.44
CA GLN A 90 -3.17 -13.69 -10.53
C GLN A 90 -4.63 -13.52 -10.05
N LYS A 91 -4.94 -13.85 -8.78
CA LYS A 91 -6.28 -13.63 -8.22
C LYS A 91 -6.55 -12.14 -8.07
N ALA A 92 -5.58 -11.36 -7.58
CA ALA A 92 -5.64 -9.91 -7.49
C ALA A 92 -5.78 -9.25 -8.86
N ILE A 93 -5.00 -9.70 -9.85
CA ILE A 93 -5.12 -9.23 -11.24
C ILE A 93 -6.53 -9.49 -11.77
N ASN A 94 -7.03 -10.73 -11.64
CA ASN A 94 -8.36 -11.10 -12.14
C ASN A 94 -9.48 -10.34 -11.41
N HIS A 95 -9.34 -10.13 -10.11
CA HIS A 95 -10.28 -9.34 -9.31
C HIS A 95 -10.33 -7.88 -9.80
N ALA A 96 -9.16 -7.25 -10.01
CA ALA A 96 -9.09 -5.89 -10.54
C ALA A 96 -9.70 -5.79 -11.95
N ARG A 97 -9.36 -6.72 -12.85
CA ARG A 97 -9.91 -6.78 -14.21
C ARG A 97 -11.44 -6.95 -14.23
N ARG A 98 -12.00 -7.80 -13.36
CA ARG A 98 -13.47 -7.97 -13.25
C ARG A 98 -14.16 -6.71 -12.74
N LYS A 99 -13.51 -5.94 -11.86
CA LYS A 99 -14.08 -4.70 -11.31
C LYS A 99 -14.01 -3.55 -12.31
N GLY A 100 -12.89 -3.39 -13.01
CA GLY A 100 -12.58 -2.18 -13.76
C GLY A 100 -12.23 -0.99 -12.88
N LYS A 101 -11.73 0.09 -13.49
CA LYS A 101 -11.21 1.24 -12.74
C LYS A 101 -12.26 1.93 -11.87
N ILE A 102 -13.48 2.13 -12.38
CA ILE A 102 -14.55 2.87 -11.67
C ILE A 102 -14.89 2.17 -10.34
N LYS A 103 -15.27 0.89 -10.39
CA LYS A 103 -15.62 0.11 -9.19
C LYS A 103 -14.42 -0.19 -8.30
N LEU A 104 -13.22 -0.21 -8.87
CA LEU A 104 -11.99 -0.37 -8.08
C LEU A 104 -11.69 0.89 -7.27
N ARG A 105 -11.89 2.09 -7.85
CA ARG A 105 -11.79 3.36 -7.13
C ARG A 105 -12.77 3.44 -5.95
N GLU A 106 -14.03 3.05 -6.16
CA GLU A 106 -15.02 2.95 -5.07
C GLU A 106 -14.56 2.00 -3.96
N ALA A 107 -14.01 0.84 -4.34
CA ALA A 107 -13.48 -0.12 -3.39
C ALA A 107 -12.25 0.41 -2.63
N VAL A 108 -11.42 1.25 -3.27
CA VAL A 108 -10.30 1.94 -2.60
C VAL A 108 -10.81 2.93 -1.55
N VAL A 109 -11.79 3.77 -1.90
CA VAL A 109 -12.42 4.71 -0.94
C VAL A 109 -12.95 3.95 0.27
N GLN A 110 -13.76 2.91 0.04
CA GLN A 110 -14.31 2.08 1.11
C GLN A 110 -13.22 1.43 1.97
N ARG A 111 -12.14 0.94 1.33
CA ARG A 111 -11.02 0.33 2.04
C ARG A 111 -10.30 1.35 2.92
N ILE A 112 -9.98 2.53 2.42
CA ILE A 112 -9.29 3.58 3.17
C ILE A 112 -10.15 3.99 4.37
N SER A 113 -11.42 4.33 4.14
CA SER A 113 -12.36 4.72 5.19
C SER A 113 -12.48 3.66 6.29
N LYS A 114 -12.61 2.39 5.90
CA LYS A 114 -12.77 1.28 6.88
C LYS A 114 -11.48 0.92 7.61
N SER A 115 -10.32 0.99 6.95
CA SER A 115 -9.06 0.46 7.50
C SER A 115 -8.21 1.49 8.24
N VAL A 116 -8.26 2.76 7.83
CA VAL A 116 -7.41 3.84 8.36
C VAL A 116 -8.17 5.17 8.53
N GLY A 117 -9.48 5.17 8.29
CA GLY A 117 -10.31 6.38 8.26
C GLY A 117 -10.70 6.90 9.64
N SER A 118 -10.85 6.04 10.65
CA SER A 118 -11.24 6.48 12.01
C SER A 118 -10.03 6.83 12.87
N ALA A 119 -10.21 7.62 13.93
CA ALA A 119 -9.19 7.92 14.94
C ALA A 119 -8.70 6.66 15.68
N LYS A 120 -9.60 5.70 15.93
CA LYS A 120 -9.31 4.43 16.61
C LYS A 120 -9.11 3.32 15.58
N ASN A 121 -7.92 3.20 15.02
CA ASN A 121 -7.65 2.13 14.05
C ASN A 121 -7.10 0.88 14.76
N TYR A 122 -7.79 -0.23 14.54
CA TYR A 122 -7.42 -1.52 15.13
C TYR A 122 -6.06 -2.06 14.64
N ASN A 123 -5.61 -1.65 13.44
CA ASN A 123 -4.41 -2.19 12.78
C ASN A 123 -3.21 -1.23 12.79
N GLU A 124 -3.03 -0.46 13.86
CA GLU A 124 -1.88 0.45 14.01
C GLU A 124 -0.54 -0.30 13.93
N GLY A 125 0.29 0.04 12.93
CA GLY A 125 1.68 -0.39 12.84
C GLY A 125 1.93 -1.86 12.50
N ARG A 126 0.90 -2.72 12.45
CA ARG A 126 1.05 -4.12 12.03
C ARG A 126 1.10 -4.21 10.50
N GLN A 127 2.25 -4.62 9.96
CA GLN A 127 2.34 -5.11 8.59
C GLN A 127 1.50 -6.39 8.50
N THR A 128 0.33 -6.34 7.87
CA THR A 128 -0.35 -7.58 7.44
C THR A 128 0.41 -8.11 6.23
N PRO A 129 0.88 -9.36 6.19
CA PRO A 129 1.39 -9.95 4.96
C PRO A 129 0.26 -9.99 3.93
N LYS A 130 0.53 -9.47 2.74
CA LYS A 130 -0.51 -9.31 1.68
C LYS A 130 -0.16 -10.00 0.38
N GLU A 131 0.97 -10.71 0.35
CA GLU A 131 1.27 -11.71 -0.66
C GLU A 131 0.10 -12.69 -0.75
N ASN A 132 -0.36 -13.00 -1.96
CA ASN A 132 -1.49 -13.89 -2.21
C ASN A 132 -2.85 -13.44 -1.65
N SER A 133 -2.99 -12.17 -1.26
CA SER A 133 -4.25 -11.63 -0.74
C SER A 133 -5.41 -11.61 -1.73
N GLY A 134 -5.13 -11.74 -3.03
CA GLY A 134 -6.16 -11.68 -4.07
C GLY A 134 -6.74 -10.28 -4.28
N ASN A 135 -6.11 -9.22 -3.77
CA ASN A 135 -6.59 -7.84 -3.92
C ASN A 135 -5.45 -6.84 -4.21
N SER A 136 -5.47 -6.21 -5.38
CA SER A 136 -4.44 -5.25 -5.81
C SER A 136 -4.36 -3.99 -4.94
N ILE A 137 -5.45 -3.58 -4.28
CA ILE A 137 -5.51 -2.41 -3.39
C ILE A 137 -4.49 -2.53 -2.25
N TYR A 138 -4.19 -3.75 -1.84
CA TYR A 138 -3.29 -4.02 -0.73
C TYR A 138 -1.83 -3.73 -1.07
N TYR A 139 -1.37 -4.17 -2.23
CA TYR A 139 -0.07 -3.84 -2.77
C TYR A 139 0.07 -2.31 -2.91
N ALA A 140 -0.96 -1.69 -3.48
CA ALA A 140 -1.03 -0.25 -3.69
C ALA A 140 -0.92 0.53 -2.37
N GLN A 141 -1.73 0.20 -1.34
CA GLN A 141 -1.67 0.89 -0.04
C GLN A 141 -0.28 0.84 0.59
N HIS A 142 0.47 -0.26 0.43
CA HIS A 142 1.82 -0.34 0.96
C HIS A 142 2.82 0.47 0.15
N ALA A 143 2.75 0.38 -1.17
CA ALA A 143 3.59 1.16 -2.08
C ALA A 143 3.38 2.67 -1.90
N THR A 144 2.16 3.10 -1.56
CA THR A 144 1.80 4.51 -1.45
C THR A 144 1.72 5.04 -0.02
N ALA A 145 2.29 4.33 0.96
CA ALA A 145 2.26 4.71 2.37
C ALA A 145 0.85 4.93 2.99
N CYS A 146 -0.20 4.40 2.35
CA CYS A 146 -1.59 4.48 2.78
C CYS A 146 -2.05 3.27 3.63
N CYS A 147 -1.13 2.39 4.04
CA CYS A 147 -1.45 1.10 4.66
C CYS A 147 -1.81 1.17 6.16
N CYS A 148 -1.33 2.19 6.88
CA CYS A 148 -1.62 2.39 8.30
C CYS A 148 -1.41 3.86 8.69
N ARG A 149 -1.95 4.28 9.84
CA ARG A 149 -1.83 5.66 10.33
C ARG A 149 -0.42 6.16 10.51
N LYS A 150 0.50 5.29 10.95
CA LYS A 150 1.91 5.66 11.08
C LYS A 150 2.49 6.05 9.71
N CYS A 151 2.22 5.27 8.67
CA CYS A 151 2.72 5.57 7.33
C CYS A 151 2.11 6.86 6.78
N ILE A 152 0.81 7.04 6.97
CA ILE A 152 0.10 8.25 6.55
C ILE A 152 0.65 9.48 7.29
N GLU A 153 0.92 9.38 8.59
CA GLU A 153 1.44 10.50 9.40
C GLU A 153 2.78 11.00 8.86
N TYR A 154 3.75 10.13 8.59
CA TYR A 154 5.09 10.61 8.20
C TYR A 154 5.22 10.93 6.71
N TRP A 155 4.48 10.25 5.82
CA TRP A 155 4.57 10.56 4.39
C TRP A 155 3.65 11.69 3.94
N HIS A 156 2.46 11.77 4.54
CA HIS A 156 1.40 12.66 4.06
C HIS A 156 1.06 13.74 5.08
N GLU A 157 1.71 13.75 6.25
CA GLU A 157 1.48 14.74 7.32
C GLU A 157 0.01 14.81 7.76
N ILE A 158 -0.67 13.66 7.80
CA ILE A 158 -2.02 13.56 8.35
C ILE A 158 -1.93 12.94 9.75
N PRO A 159 -2.13 13.74 10.83
CA PRO A 159 -1.89 13.29 12.20
C PRO A 159 -2.74 12.09 12.63
N GLN A 160 -2.21 11.26 13.50
CA GLN A 160 -2.97 10.19 14.14
C GLN A 160 -3.97 10.75 15.17
N GLY A 161 -4.90 9.91 15.66
CA GLY A 161 -5.83 10.31 16.73
C GLY A 161 -7.02 11.16 16.26
N ARG A 162 -7.19 11.38 14.95
CA ARG A 162 -8.41 11.94 14.36
C ARG A 162 -8.84 11.17 13.12
N ASP A 163 -10.10 11.31 12.77
CA ASP A 163 -10.67 10.78 11.54
C ASP A 163 -10.03 11.47 10.31
N LEU A 164 -9.95 10.73 9.20
CA LEU A 164 -9.62 11.32 7.90
C LEU A 164 -10.77 12.20 7.41
N SER A 165 -10.43 13.35 6.84
CA SER A 165 -11.40 14.14 6.09
C SER A 165 -11.74 13.47 4.75
N VAL A 166 -12.84 13.91 4.13
CA VAL A 166 -13.22 13.47 2.78
C VAL A 166 -12.11 13.78 1.76
N THR A 167 -11.50 14.97 1.84
CA THR A 167 -10.42 15.39 0.95
C THR A 167 -9.14 14.58 1.15
N GLU A 168 -8.84 14.15 2.38
CA GLU A 168 -7.70 13.27 2.67
C GLU A 168 -7.94 11.86 2.13
N ILE A 169 -9.15 11.31 2.26
CA ILE A 169 -9.51 10.02 1.68
C ILE A 169 -9.39 10.08 0.15
N GLU A 170 -9.83 11.17 -0.47
CA GLU A 170 -9.69 11.38 -1.90
C GLU A 170 -8.23 11.45 -2.34
N TYR A 171 -7.40 12.24 -1.66
CA TYR A 171 -5.96 12.31 -1.92
C TYR A 171 -5.27 10.94 -1.86
N LEU A 172 -5.49 10.18 -0.77
CA LEU A 172 -4.92 8.84 -0.62
C LEU A 172 -5.48 7.86 -1.66
N THR A 173 -6.75 8.01 -2.04
CA THR A 173 -7.37 7.21 -3.12
C THR A 173 -6.68 7.45 -4.45
N ASN A 174 -6.37 8.70 -4.79
CA ASN A 174 -5.69 9.02 -6.05
C ASN A 174 -4.29 8.41 -6.12
N LEU A 175 -3.50 8.47 -5.02
CA LEU A 175 -2.21 7.78 -4.96
C LEU A 175 -2.34 6.26 -5.18
N VAL A 176 -3.30 5.63 -4.51
CA VAL A 176 -3.56 4.18 -4.65
C VAL A 176 -3.99 3.82 -6.08
N MET A 177 -4.82 4.66 -6.72
CA MET A 177 -5.25 4.44 -8.10
C MET A 177 -4.10 4.63 -9.10
N LEU A 178 -3.21 5.60 -8.90
CA LEU A 178 -2.00 5.77 -9.74
C LEU A 178 -1.12 4.51 -9.72
N TYR A 179 -0.95 3.90 -8.54
CA TYR A 179 -0.23 2.62 -8.44
C TYR A 179 -0.91 1.53 -9.25
N ILE A 180 -2.24 1.41 -9.10
CA ILE A 180 -3.02 0.38 -9.79
C ILE A 180 -2.94 0.57 -11.30
N GLU A 181 -3.02 1.81 -11.80
CA GLU A 181 -2.92 2.12 -13.22
C GLU A 181 -1.51 1.85 -13.77
N GLU A 182 -0.47 2.19 -13.02
CA GLU A 182 0.92 1.91 -13.41
C GLU A 182 1.20 0.39 -13.45
N ARG A 183 0.72 -0.35 -12.44
CA ARG A 183 1.00 -1.79 -12.29
C ARG A 183 0.05 -2.69 -13.07
N LEU A 184 -1.15 -2.23 -13.39
CA LEU A 184 -2.18 -2.95 -14.15
C LEU A 184 -2.68 -2.08 -15.32
N PRO A 185 -1.80 -1.76 -16.30
CA PRO A 185 -2.12 -0.80 -17.37
C PRO A 185 -3.22 -1.26 -18.33
N LYS A 186 -3.61 -2.55 -18.28
CA LYS A 186 -4.64 -3.15 -19.14
C LYS A 186 -6.05 -3.14 -18.53
N LEU A 187 -6.26 -2.48 -17.38
CA LEU A 187 -7.59 -2.39 -16.78
C LEU A 187 -8.53 -1.55 -17.65
N THR A 188 -9.72 -2.09 -17.92
CA THR A 188 -10.81 -1.35 -18.56
C THR A 188 -11.56 -0.48 -17.54
N GLU A 189 -12.27 0.53 -18.00
CA GLU A 189 -13.04 1.44 -17.12
C GLU A 189 -14.14 0.71 -16.33
N ASN A 190 -14.94 -0.10 -17.02
CA ASN A 190 -16.12 -0.78 -16.46
C ASN A 190 -15.89 -2.24 -16.04
N GLY A 191 -14.66 -2.74 -16.24
CA GLY A 191 -14.30 -4.13 -16.01
C GLY A 191 -14.57 -5.01 -17.21
N GLU A 192 -14.15 -6.27 -17.12
CA GLU A 192 -14.31 -7.25 -18.18
C GLU A 192 -14.58 -8.65 -17.63
N LYS A 193 -15.15 -9.51 -18.46
CA LYS A 193 -15.38 -10.91 -18.11
C LYS A 193 -14.03 -11.65 -18.09
N VAL A 194 -13.56 -11.96 -16.89
CA VAL A 194 -12.35 -12.77 -16.71
C VAL A 194 -12.73 -14.20 -16.26
N PRO A 195 -12.40 -15.23 -17.05
CA PRO A 195 -12.63 -16.63 -16.67
C PRO A 195 -12.07 -16.97 -15.29
N PRO A 196 -12.67 -17.93 -14.56
CA PRO A 196 -12.10 -18.44 -13.32
C PRO A 196 -10.74 -19.10 -13.59
N ILE A 197 -9.84 -19.04 -12.61
CA ILE A 197 -8.57 -19.74 -12.66
C ILE A 197 -8.88 -21.23 -12.59
N LYS A 198 -8.58 -22.00 -13.64
CA LYS A 198 -8.66 -23.46 -13.58
C LYS A 198 -7.51 -23.97 -12.73
N ASN A 199 -7.80 -24.54 -11.56
CA ASN A 199 -6.80 -25.31 -10.84
C ASN A 199 -6.45 -26.52 -11.70
N LYS A 200 -5.20 -26.62 -12.18
CA LYS A 200 -4.68 -27.89 -12.69
C LYS A 200 -4.59 -28.81 -11.47
N ASN A 201 -5.62 -29.61 -11.25
CA ASN A 201 -5.57 -30.68 -10.28
C ASN A 201 -4.54 -31.70 -10.81
N PRO A 202 -3.48 -32.08 -10.08
CA PRO A 202 -2.52 -33.09 -10.55
C PRO A 202 -3.11 -34.51 -10.70
N ARG A 203 -4.43 -34.69 -10.53
CA ARG A 203 -5.11 -35.99 -10.60
C ARG A 203 -5.91 -36.14 -11.88
N SER A 204 -5.20 -36.31 -13.00
CA SER A 204 -5.73 -37.02 -14.17
C SER A 204 -4.56 -37.45 -15.07
N SER A 205 -3.65 -38.24 -14.51
CA SER A 205 -2.68 -39.03 -15.28
C SER A 205 -2.36 -40.28 -14.47
N SER A 206 -3.32 -41.20 -14.39
CA SER A 206 -3.10 -42.58 -13.96
C SER A 206 -4.18 -43.48 -14.57
N ASN A 207 -3.73 -44.32 -15.51
CA ASN A 207 -4.31 -45.55 -16.08
C ASN A 207 -5.67 -45.41 -16.82
N ASN A 208 -5.85 -45.94 -18.03
CA ASN A 208 -5.24 -47.10 -18.70
C ASN A 208 -5.22 -46.85 -20.22
#